data_AF-A0A0R0D7F1-F1
#
_entry.id   AF-A0A0R0D7F1-F1
#
_cell.length_a   1.000
_cell.length_b   1.000
_cell.length_c   1.000
_cell.angle_alpha   90.00
_cell.angle_beta   90.00
_cell.angle_gamma   90.00
#
_symmetry.space_group_name_H-M   'P 1'
#
loop_
_entity.id
_entity.type
_entity.pdbx_description
1 polymer ?
#
loop_
_entity_poly.entity_id
_entity_poly.type
_entity_poly.pdbx_seq_one_letter_code
_entity_poly.pdbx_strand_id
1 'polypeptide(L)'
;DDALAAGEAANAVGNGASALGGGANALADGAIAVGFNALATGQNALAVGQNAEATGPAAVAVGGNAVDANGNPLINVGGVPVTTGATSAGVGGTALGASANASGFASTATGVGAQAAGDLSVASGAVANALADEAVAVGYNAAAYNTGNVAIGSMASAAGEGSLAIGAGAETGFGLFGIESEAATAIGTGAWVLGDQGTALGADAWATGQQSTALGQDAYATATG
;
A
#
# COMPACT_ATOMS: atom_id res chain seq x y z
N ASP A 1 23.40 7.98 27.71
CA ASP A 1 22.35 7.05 27.25
C ASP A 1 21.02 7.52 27.81
N ASP A 2 20.29 8.32 27.02
CA ASP A 2 19.02 8.95 27.42
C ASP A 2 17.82 8.03 27.09
N ALA A 3 17.94 6.74 27.42
CA ALA A 3 16.94 5.73 27.07
C ALA A 3 15.81 5.67 28.12
N LEU A 4 14.57 5.47 27.66
CA LEU A 4 13.39 5.27 28.50
C LEU A 4 12.76 3.91 28.19
N ALA A 5 12.64 3.04 29.18
CA ALA A 5 11.87 1.80 29.10
C ALA A 5 10.80 1.77 30.21
N ALA A 6 9.53 1.69 29.83
CA ALA A 6 8.41 1.69 30.75
C ALA A 6 7.35 0.66 30.34
N GLY A 7 7.29 -0.45 31.06
CA GLY A 7 6.42 -1.60 30.80
C GLY A 7 7.08 -2.90 31.28
N GLU A 8 6.30 -3.94 31.52
CA GLU A 8 6.85 -5.27 31.78
C GLU A 8 7.60 -5.75 30.52
N ALA A 9 8.84 -6.22 30.67
CA ALA A 9 9.71 -6.61 29.55
C ALA A 9 9.94 -5.54 28.45
N ALA A 10 9.74 -4.25 28.73
CA ALA A 10 10.09 -3.18 27.80
C ALA A 10 11.61 -3.01 27.70
N ASN A 11 12.15 -2.90 26.48
CA ASN A 11 13.57 -2.79 26.20
C ASN A 11 13.86 -1.55 25.33
N ALA A 12 14.58 -0.58 25.88
CA ALA A 12 15.15 0.54 25.14
C ALA A 12 16.67 0.41 25.15
N VAL A 13 17.25 -0.03 24.02
CA VAL A 13 18.68 -0.38 23.89
C VAL A 13 19.48 0.73 23.23
N GLY A 14 18.93 1.39 22.22
CA GLY A 14 19.64 2.44 21.50
C GLY A 14 19.77 3.74 22.28
N ASN A 15 20.71 4.59 21.86
CA ASN A 15 20.90 5.91 22.47
C ASN A 15 19.68 6.81 22.19
N GLY A 16 19.07 7.36 23.23
CA GLY A 16 17.85 8.18 23.12
C GLY A 16 16.59 7.36 22.77
N ALA A 17 16.66 6.02 22.84
CA ALA A 17 15.54 5.16 22.52
C ALA A 17 14.42 5.23 23.58
N SER A 18 13.16 5.11 23.15
CA SER A 18 12.00 5.10 24.04
C SER A 18 11.12 3.87 23.78
N ALA A 19 10.93 3.02 24.78
CA ALA A 19 10.06 1.86 24.76
C ALA A 19 8.95 2.01 25.82
N LEU A 20 7.69 2.14 25.39
CA LEU A 20 6.51 2.31 26.26
C LEU A 20 5.49 1.20 25.98
N GLY A 21 5.23 0.32 26.94
CA GLY A 21 4.29 -0.80 26.82
C GLY A 21 4.93 -2.14 27.13
N GLY A 22 4.11 -3.13 27.50
CA GLY A 22 4.61 -4.47 27.80
C GLY A 22 5.28 -5.10 26.56
N GLY A 23 6.51 -5.57 26.69
CA GLY A 23 7.28 -6.15 25.58
C GLY A 23 7.65 -5.17 24.46
N ALA A 24 7.51 -3.85 24.64
CA ALA A 24 7.95 -2.87 23.64
C ALA A 24 9.48 -2.90 23.48
N ASN A 25 9.98 -2.91 22.25
CA ASN A 25 11.42 -3.03 21.93
C ASN A 25 11.87 -1.88 21.02
N ALA A 26 12.58 -0.91 21.56
CA ALA A 26 13.27 0.14 20.82
C ALA A 26 14.78 -0.15 20.79
N LEU A 27 15.25 -0.78 19.72
CA LEU A 27 16.57 -1.43 19.68
C LEU A 27 17.68 -0.61 19.01
N ALA A 28 17.32 0.44 18.27
CA ALA A 28 18.26 1.33 17.58
C ALA A 28 18.26 2.74 18.19
N ASP A 29 19.28 3.54 17.88
CA ASP A 29 19.41 4.92 18.35
C ASP A 29 18.25 5.79 17.84
N GLY A 30 17.71 6.63 18.72
CA GLY A 30 16.54 7.44 18.45
C GLY A 30 15.25 6.65 18.15
N ALA A 31 15.26 5.33 18.30
CA ALA A 31 14.10 4.50 18.02
C ALA A 31 13.02 4.69 19.09
N ILE A 32 11.76 4.72 18.67
CA ILE A 32 10.60 4.89 19.55
C ILE A 32 9.64 3.72 19.29
N ALA A 33 9.38 2.92 20.32
CA ALA A 33 8.42 1.82 20.31
C ALA A 33 7.35 2.07 21.37
N VAL A 34 6.08 2.24 20.97
CA VAL A 34 4.96 2.54 21.86
C VAL A 34 3.81 1.58 21.60
N GLY A 35 3.53 0.69 22.53
CA GLY A 35 2.48 -0.32 22.42
C GLY A 35 2.94 -1.70 22.90
N PHE A 36 1.99 -2.58 23.19
CA PHE A 36 2.32 -3.96 23.57
C PHE A 36 3.04 -4.66 22.41
N ASN A 37 4.24 -5.17 22.66
CA ASN A 37 5.12 -5.77 21.65
C ASN A 37 5.43 -4.88 20.42
N ALA A 38 5.35 -3.56 20.54
CA ALA A 38 5.82 -2.67 19.47
C ALA A 38 7.34 -2.87 19.28
N LEU A 39 7.81 -2.87 18.03
CA LEU A 39 9.19 -3.15 17.66
C LEU A 39 9.73 -2.05 16.75
N ALA A 40 10.73 -1.31 17.22
CA ALA A 40 11.47 -0.32 16.43
C ALA A 40 12.96 -0.71 16.39
N THR A 41 13.43 -1.23 15.26
CA THR A 41 14.82 -1.67 15.06
C THR A 41 15.59 -0.81 14.07
N GLY A 42 14.91 0.09 13.35
CA GLY A 42 15.57 1.05 12.47
C GLY A 42 16.09 2.27 13.25
N GLN A 43 17.23 2.82 12.83
CA GLN A 43 17.72 4.09 13.38
C GLN A 43 16.67 5.20 13.17
N ASN A 44 16.35 5.95 14.22
CA ASN A 44 15.27 6.96 14.23
C ASN A 44 13.89 6.43 13.82
N ALA A 45 13.64 5.12 13.95
CA ALA A 45 12.35 4.53 13.58
C ALA A 45 11.28 4.77 14.65
N LEU A 46 10.03 4.87 14.22
CA LEU A 46 8.87 5.07 15.10
C LEU A 46 7.86 3.93 14.89
N ALA A 47 7.66 3.09 15.89
CA ALA A 47 6.62 2.07 15.94
C ALA A 47 5.58 2.42 17.02
N VAL A 48 4.33 2.65 16.63
CA VAL A 48 3.24 2.98 17.57
C VAL A 48 2.02 2.10 17.30
N GLY A 49 1.65 1.26 18.25
CA GLY A 49 0.55 0.31 18.14
C GLY A 49 0.96 -1.06 18.67
N GLN A 50 -0.04 -1.87 19.01
CA GLN A 50 0.20 -3.24 19.43
C GLN A 50 0.75 -4.05 18.24
N ASN A 51 1.91 -4.70 18.43
CA ASN A 51 2.68 -5.39 17.38
C ASN A 51 3.05 -4.52 16.15
N ALA A 52 3.12 -3.19 16.30
CA ALA A 52 3.64 -2.33 15.23
C ALA A 52 5.15 -2.55 15.03
N GLU A 53 5.62 -2.58 13.79
CA GLU A 53 7.00 -2.91 13.43
C GLU A 53 7.62 -1.84 12.50
N ALA A 54 8.59 -1.08 13.01
CA ALA A 54 9.37 -0.13 12.22
C ALA A 54 10.84 -0.60 12.15
N THR A 55 11.17 -1.38 11.11
CA THR A 55 12.46 -2.05 10.99
C THR A 55 13.43 -1.36 10.05
N GLY A 56 12.92 -0.55 9.12
CA GLY A 56 13.74 0.30 8.24
C GLY A 56 14.30 1.53 8.98
N PRO A 57 15.51 2.01 8.64
CA PRO A 57 15.98 3.32 9.09
C PRO A 57 15.01 4.44 8.73
N ALA A 58 14.73 5.34 9.67
CA ALA A 58 13.73 6.42 9.56
C ALA A 58 12.31 5.94 9.20
N ALA A 59 12.01 4.64 9.39
CA ALA A 59 10.67 4.10 9.14
C ALA A 59 9.66 4.58 10.18
N VAL A 60 8.42 4.76 9.74
CA VAL A 60 7.28 5.09 10.60
C VAL A 60 6.21 4.02 10.44
N ALA A 61 5.86 3.34 11.51
CA ALA A 61 4.79 2.35 11.57
C ALA A 61 3.81 2.72 12.68
N VAL A 62 2.60 3.17 12.31
CA VAL A 62 1.57 3.61 13.26
C VAL A 62 0.27 2.87 12.99
N GLY A 63 -0.09 1.96 13.88
CA GLY A 63 -1.28 1.12 13.78
C GLY A 63 -1.04 -0.23 14.45
N GLY A 64 -2.02 -0.72 15.20
CA GLY A 64 -1.97 -2.06 15.80
C GLY A 64 -2.43 -3.16 14.84
N ASN A 65 -2.63 -4.37 15.38
CA ASN A 65 -3.29 -5.44 14.64
C ASN A 65 -4.67 -5.01 14.10
N ALA A 66 -4.97 -5.40 12.87
CA ALA A 66 -6.33 -5.30 12.36
C ALA A 66 -7.21 -6.38 13.01
N VAL A 67 -8.36 -5.97 13.55
CA VAL A 67 -9.31 -6.85 14.24
C VAL A 67 -10.73 -6.68 13.70
N ASP A 68 -11.56 -7.72 13.88
CA ASP A 68 -12.99 -7.69 13.61
C ASP A 68 -13.77 -6.94 14.71
N ALA A 69 -15.10 -6.87 14.57
CA ALA A 69 -15.98 -6.20 15.54
C ALA A 69 -15.98 -6.83 16.94
N ASN A 70 -15.49 -8.07 17.07
CA ASN A 70 -15.38 -8.80 18.33
C ASN A 70 -13.96 -8.74 18.93
N GLY A 71 -13.01 -8.08 18.25
CA GLY A 71 -11.61 -7.98 18.65
C GLY A 71 -10.74 -9.17 18.24
N ASN A 72 -11.23 -10.07 17.38
CA ASN A 72 -10.41 -11.16 16.84
C ASN A 72 -9.55 -10.64 15.69
N PRO A 73 -8.29 -11.11 15.53
CA PRO A 73 -7.47 -10.71 14.38
C PRO A 73 -8.15 -11.07 13.06
N LEU A 74 -7.95 -10.23 12.04
CA LEU A 74 -8.38 -10.57 10.68
C LEU A 74 -7.63 -11.80 10.16
N ILE A 75 -8.22 -12.51 9.21
CA ILE A 75 -7.67 -13.75 8.64
C ILE A 75 -7.15 -13.45 7.23
N ASN A 76 -5.93 -13.90 6.91
CA ASN A 76 -5.38 -13.77 5.56
C ASN A 76 -5.96 -14.82 4.60
N VAL A 77 -5.59 -14.75 3.32
CA VAL A 77 -6.05 -15.69 2.28
C VAL A 77 -5.74 -17.16 2.58
N GLY A 78 -4.72 -17.43 3.41
CA GLY A 78 -4.33 -18.77 3.85
C GLY A 78 -5.06 -19.28 5.10
N GLY A 79 -6.03 -18.54 5.64
CA GLY A 79 -6.73 -18.92 6.86
C GLY A 79 -5.95 -18.63 8.15
N VAL A 80 -4.83 -17.90 8.08
CA VAL A 80 -3.98 -17.59 9.23
C VAL A 80 -4.33 -16.20 9.78
N PRO A 81 -4.50 -16.05 11.11
CA PRO A 81 -4.68 -14.75 11.76
C PRO A 81 -3.52 -13.80 11.48
N VAL A 82 -3.84 -12.57 11.07
CA VAL A 82 -2.90 -11.46 10.92
C VAL A 82 -2.69 -10.83 12.29
N THR A 83 -1.58 -11.20 12.92
CA THR A 83 -1.21 -10.71 14.25
C THR A 83 -0.11 -9.66 14.20
N THR A 84 0.19 -9.09 13.03
CA THR A 84 1.15 -8.00 12.90
C THR A 84 0.39 -6.68 12.75
N GLY A 85 0.88 -5.65 13.44
CA GLY A 85 0.36 -4.30 13.32
C GLY A 85 0.83 -3.63 12.04
N ALA A 86 0.88 -2.29 12.04
CA ALA A 86 1.52 -1.56 10.96
C ALA A 86 2.98 -2.01 10.83
N THR A 87 3.45 -2.25 9.61
CA THR A 87 4.83 -2.64 9.31
C THR A 87 5.44 -1.66 8.33
N SER A 88 6.54 -1.03 8.70
CA SER A 88 7.37 -0.25 7.79
C SER A 88 8.79 -0.79 7.78
N ALA A 89 9.12 -1.53 6.72
CA ALA A 89 10.41 -2.21 6.56
C ALA A 89 11.37 -1.47 5.62
N GLY A 90 10.84 -0.65 4.71
CA GLY A 90 11.65 0.17 3.82
C GLY A 90 12.37 1.32 4.55
N VAL A 91 13.53 1.71 4.04
CA VAL A 91 14.24 2.92 4.51
C VAL A 91 13.33 4.13 4.23
N GLY A 92 13.02 4.92 5.26
CA GLY A 92 12.12 6.07 5.13
C GLY A 92 10.67 5.70 4.78
N GLY A 93 10.29 4.42 4.93
CA GLY A 93 8.92 3.98 4.69
C GLY A 93 7.95 4.55 5.72
N THR A 94 6.67 4.70 5.33
CA THR A 94 5.60 5.15 6.22
C THR A 94 4.39 4.22 6.10
N ALA A 95 4.10 3.45 7.14
CA ALA A 95 2.89 2.66 7.30
C ALA A 95 1.97 3.27 8.37
N LEU A 96 0.78 3.72 7.98
CA LEU A 96 -0.21 4.32 8.87
C LEU A 96 -1.56 3.63 8.72
N GLY A 97 -1.96 2.83 9.70
CA GLY A 97 -3.20 2.06 9.69
C GLY A 97 -3.00 0.67 10.25
N ALA A 98 -4.07 0.05 10.76
CA ALA A 98 -3.97 -1.30 11.30
C ALA A 98 -3.53 -2.29 10.19
N SER A 99 -2.46 -3.03 10.45
CA SER A 99 -1.84 -3.94 9.47
C SER A 99 -1.46 -3.30 8.11
N ALA A 100 -1.24 -1.97 8.06
CA ALA A 100 -0.66 -1.32 6.89
C ALA A 100 0.80 -1.79 6.67
N ASN A 101 1.25 -1.92 5.43
CA ASN A 101 2.57 -2.45 5.10
C ASN A 101 3.29 -1.56 4.07
N ALA A 102 4.39 -0.92 4.48
CA ALA A 102 5.28 -0.15 3.62
C ALA A 102 6.66 -0.84 3.56
N SER A 103 6.86 -1.73 2.60
CA SER A 103 8.08 -2.54 2.49
C SER A 103 9.11 -1.99 1.50
N GLY A 104 8.70 -1.17 0.54
CA GLY A 104 9.61 -0.55 -0.43
C GLY A 104 10.37 0.64 0.13
N PHE A 105 11.51 0.98 -0.47
CA PHE A 105 12.30 2.18 -0.16
C PHE A 105 11.44 3.44 -0.28
N ALA A 106 11.39 4.27 0.77
CA ALA A 106 10.60 5.50 0.82
C ALA A 106 9.12 5.34 0.40
N SER A 107 8.56 4.14 0.58
CA SER A 107 7.16 3.83 0.26
C SER A 107 6.20 4.36 1.32
N THR A 108 4.94 4.60 0.95
CA THR A 108 3.90 5.09 1.85
C THR A 108 2.64 4.22 1.76
N ALA A 109 2.28 3.55 2.84
CA ALA A 109 1.04 2.80 2.99
C ALA A 109 0.14 3.47 4.04
N THR A 110 -1.04 3.96 3.65
CA THR A 110 -2.00 4.64 4.54
C THR A 110 -3.38 3.99 4.43
N GLY A 111 -3.93 3.48 5.53
CA GLY A 111 -5.19 2.75 5.57
C GLY A 111 -5.04 1.34 6.12
N VAL A 112 -6.15 0.76 6.60
CA VAL A 112 -6.14 -0.61 7.15
C VAL A 112 -5.79 -1.60 6.04
N GLY A 113 -4.73 -2.38 6.24
CA GLY A 113 -4.24 -3.36 5.27
C GLY A 113 -3.73 -2.78 3.95
N ALA A 114 -3.45 -1.47 3.87
CA ALA A 114 -2.81 -0.88 2.70
C ALA A 114 -1.40 -1.47 2.51
N GLN A 115 -1.00 -1.75 1.26
CA GLN A 115 0.28 -2.37 0.92
C GLN A 115 1.01 -1.54 -0.13
N ALA A 116 2.14 -0.94 0.24
CA ALA A 116 3.08 -0.25 -0.63
C ALA A 116 4.38 -1.07 -0.68
N ALA A 117 4.46 -1.97 -1.65
CA ALA A 117 5.52 -2.97 -1.73
C ALA A 117 6.73 -2.52 -2.54
N GLY A 118 6.52 -1.72 -3.58
CA GLY A 118 7.59 -1.21 -4.44
C GLY A 118 8.28 0.04 -3.91
N ASP A 119 9.45 0.33 -4.45
CA ASP A 119 10.22 1.52 -4.09
C ASP A 119 9.49 2.79 -4.55
N LEU A 120 9.49 3.83 -3.72
CA LEU A 120 8.77 5.10 -3.96
C LEU A 120 7.26 4.95 -4.15
N SER A 121 6.70 3.77 -3.87
CA SER A 121 5.29 3.49 -4.09
C SER A 121 4.38 4.13 -3.03
N VAL A 122 3.13 4.40 -3.42
CA VAL A 122 2.10 4.99 -2.55
C VAL A 122 0.83 4.16 -2.60
N ALA A 123 0.45 3.54 -1.49
CA ALA A 123 -0.85 2.91 -1.30
C ALA A 123 -1.66 3.71 -0.27
N SER A 124 -2.81 4.26 -0.67
CA SER A 124 -3.68 5.05 0.20
C SER A 124 -5.14 4.63 0.09
N GLY A 125 -5.67 4.03 1.15
CA GLY A 125 -7.00 3.45 1.20
C GLY A 125 -6.98 2.08 1.87
N ALA A 126 -8.12 1.65 2.40
CA ALA A 126 -8.21 0.31 2.99
C ALA A 126 -7.96 -0.75 1.90
N VAL A 127 -6.98 -1.62 2.14
CA VAL A 127 -6.57 -2.69 1.22
C VAL A 127 -6.13 -2.16 -0.16
N ALA A 128 -5.61 -0.93 -0.25
CA ALA A 128 -4.97 -0.43 -1.47
C ALA A 128 -3.63 -1.14 -1.69
N ASN A 129 -3.27 -1.46 -2.94
CA ASN A 129 -2.08 -2.23 -3.29
C ASN A 129 -1.25 -1.50 -4.35
N ALA A 130 -0.08 -0.98 -3.99
CA ALA A 130 0.92 -0.48 -4.91
C ALA A 130 2.13 -1.44 -4.87
N LEU A 131 2.19 -2.36 -5.85
CA LEU A 131 3.01 -3.57 -5.73
C LEU A 131 4.39 -3.49 -6.40
N ALA A 132 4.60 -2.49 -7.24
CA ALA A 132 5.83 -2.28 -8.00
C ALA A 132 6.38 -0.87 -7.79
N ASP A 133 7.59 -0.62 -8.30
CA ASP A 133 8.30 0.64 -8.11
C ASP A 133 7.51 1.81 -8.73
N GLU A 134 7.52 2.95 -8.03
CA GLU A 134 6.83 4.18 -8.42
C GLU A 134 5.30 4.04 -8.58
N ALA A 135 4.73 2.90 -8.18
CA ALA A 135 3.31 2.63 -8.30
C ALA A 135 2.49 3.46 -7.30
N VAL A 136 1.34 3.96 -7.73
CA VAL A 136 0.41 4.77 -6.93
C VAL A 136 -0.97 4.12 -6.96
N ALA A 137 -1.45 3.66 -5.81
CA ALA A 137 -2.80 3.11 -5.63
C ALA A 137 -3.56 3.93 -4.58
N VAL A 138 -4.60 4.65 -4.97
CA VAL A 138 -5.39 5.51 -4.07
C VAL A 138 -6.87 5.18 -4.17
N GLY A 139 -7.43 4.57 -3.11
CA GLY A 139 -8.83 4.18 -3.01
C GLY A 139 -9.00 2.86 -2.26
N TYR A 140 -10.24 2.56 -1.86
CA TYR A 140 -10.57 1.23 -1.32
C TYR A 140 -10.27 0.18 -2.38
N ASN A 141 -9.40 -0.78 -2.06
CA ASN A 141 -9.03 -1.87 -2.96
C ASN A 141 -8.48 -1.41 -4.33
N ALA A 142 -7.92 -0.19 -4.43
CA ALA A 142 -7.20 0.22 -5.63
C ALA A 142 -5.93 -0.64 -5.80
N ALA A 143 -5.55 -0.97 -7.03
CA ALA A 143 -4.40 -1.83 -7.31
C ALA A 143 -3.57 -1.30 -8.48
N ALA A 144 -2.27 -1.07 -8.24
CA ALA A 144 -1.27 -0.72 -9.23
C ALA A 144 -0.19 -1.82 -9.22
N TYR A 145 -0.21 -2.68 -10.24
CA TYR A 145 0.52 -3.94 -10.24
C TYR A 145 1.97 -3.84 -10.75
N ASN A 146 2.23 -2.97 -11.71
CA ASN A 146 3.50 -2.84 -12.41
C ASN A 146 4.12 -1.45 -12.26
N THR A 147 5.37 -1.32 -12.68
CA THR A 147 6.19 -0.11 -12.48
C THR A 147 5.53 1.12 -13.08
N GLY A 148 5.52 2.23 -12.33
CA GLY A 148 4.97 3.50 -12.76
C GLY A 148 3.44 3.53 -12.91
N ASN A 149 2.73 2.50 -12.45
CA ASN A 149 1.28 2.44 -12.56
C ASN A 149 0.59 3.41 -11.62
N VAL A 150 -0.53 3.97 -12.05
CA VAL A 150 -1.35 4.87 -11.24
C VAL A 150 -2.80 4.38 -11.28
N ALA A 151 -3.31 3.90 -10.15
CA ALA A 151 -4.69 3.47 -9.95
C ALA A 151 -5.37 4.36 -8.89
N ILE A 152 -6.32 5.20 -9.28
CA ILE A 152 -7.02 6.14 -8.38
C ILE A 152 -8.52 5.94 -8.47
N GLY A 153 -9.14 5.44 -7.41
CA GLY A 153 -10.57 5.16 -7.32
C GLY A 153 -10.84 3.89 -6.54
N SER A 154 -12.07 3.73 -6.03
CA SER A 154 -12.48 2.46 -5.42
C SER A 154 -12.41 1.35 -6.47
N MET A 155 -11.66 0.28 -6.18
CA MET A 155 -11.45 -0.85 -7.10
C MET A 155 -10.83 -0.46 -8.45
N ALA A 156 -10.14 0.68 -8.55
CA ALA A 156 -9.37 1.01 -9.75
C ALA A 156 -8.19 0.02 -9.89
N SER A 157 -7.90 -0.42 -11.11
CA SER A 157 -6.90 -1.46 -11.40
C SER A 157 -6.01 -1.05 -12.58
N ALA A 158 -4.73 -0.82 -12.32
CA ALA A 158 -3.74 -0.55 -13.36
C ALA A 158 -2.84 -1.77 -13.52
N ALA A 159 -3.05 -2.58 -14.58
CA ALA A 159 -2.36 -3.86 -14.75
C ALA A 159 -1.13 -3.81 -15.66
N GLY A 160 -1.14 -3.10 -16.79
CA GLY A 160 0.07 -3.01 -17.65
C GLY A 160 1.10 -2.01 -17.13
N GLU A 161 2.37 -2.15 -17.50
CA GLU A 161 3.44 -1.21 -17.11
C GLU A 161 3.15 0.22 -17.60
N GLY A 162 3.45 1.22 -16.76
CA GLY A 162 3.25 2.64 -17.05
C GLY A 162 1.78 3.03 -17.31
N SER A 163 0.83 2.25 -16.80
CA SER A 163 -0.60 2.47 -17.09
C SER A 163 -1.30 3.34 -16.03
N LEU A 164 -2.36 4.01 -16.47
CA LEU A 164 -3.14 4.97 -15.69
C LEU A 164 -4.61 4.55 -15.65
N ALA A 165 -5.15 4.26 -14.48
CA ALA A 165 -6.56 3.95 -14.23
C ALA A 165 -7.13 4.92 -13.18
N ILE A 166 -7.95 5.90 -13.60
CA ILE A 166 -8.59 6.87 -12.71
C ILE A 166 -10.11 6.76 -12.81
N GLY A 167 -10.76 6.40 -11.71
CA GLY A 167 -12.21 6.24 -11.59
C GLY A 167 -12.56 4.99 -10.80
N ALA A 168 -13.76 4.95 -10.21
CA ALA A 168 -14.22 3.74 -9.53
C ALA A 168 -14.36 2.60 -10.55
N GLY A 169 -13.68 1.48 -10.31
CA GLY A 169 -13.63 0.36 -11.24
C GLY A 169 -12.99 0.68 -12.61
N ALA A 170 -12.22 1.76 -12.73
CA ALA A 170 -11.42 1.98 -13.93
C ALA A 170 -10.34 0.91 -14.05
N GLU A 171 -10.11 0.38 -15.25
CA GLU A 171 -9.20 -0.74 -15.47
C GLU A 171 -8.33 -0.57 -16.73
N THR A 172 -7.03 -0.85 -16.61
CA THR A 172 -6.13 -1.06 -17.75
C THR A 172 -5.63 -2.50 -17.72
N GLY A 173 -5.85 -3.23 -18.81
CA GLY A 173 -5.62 -4.66 -18.90
C GLY A 173 -6.74 -5.47 -18.24
N PHE A 174 -6.39 -6.64 -17.74
CA PHE A 174 -7.23 -7.49 -16.91
C PHE A 174 -6.31 -8.31 -16.00
N GLY A 175 -5.95 -7.72 -14.87
CA GLY A 175 -4.92 -8.25 -13.97
C GLY A 175 -5.22 -9.68 -13.49
N LEU A 176 -6.50 -10.04 -13.34
CA LEU A 176 -6.93 -11.39 -12.93
C LEU A 176 -6.57 -12.49 -13.95
N PHE A 177 -6.47 -12.16 -15.24
CA PHE A 177 -6.13 -13.11 -16.30
C PHE A 177 -4.75 -12.88 -16.91
N GLY A 178 -3.93 -12.01 -16.30
CA GLY A 178 -2.60 -11.67 -16.81
C GLY A 178 -2.64 -10.92 -18.14
N ILE A 179 -3.75 -10.23 -18.44
CA ILE A 179 -3.82 -9.33 -19.58
C ILE A 179 -3.22 -8.01 -19.11
N GLU A 180 -2.06 -7.66 -19.64
CA GLU A 180 -1.40 -6.40 -19.37
C GLU A 180 -1.63 -5.49 -20.56
N SER A 181 -2.03 -4.24 -20.29
CA SER A 181 -2.21 -3.21 -21.32
C SER A 181 -1.19 -2.12 -21.07
N GLU A 182 -0.04 -2.22 -21.74
CA GLU A 182 1.12 -1.35 -21.52
C GLU A 182 0.78 0.09 -21.92
N ALA A 183 1.22 1.06 -21.11
CA ALA A 183 1.04 2.49 -21.35
C ALA A 183 -0.43 2.91 -21.62
N ALA A 184 -1.38 2.12 -21.12
CA ALA A 184 -2.81 2.37 -21.29
C ALA A 184 -3.33 3.45 -20.35
N THR A 185 -4.36 4.19 -20.78
CA THR A 185 -5.01 5.24 -19.99
C THR A 185 -6.51 5.04 -19.93
N ALA A 186 -7.05 4.64 -18.79
CA ALA A 186 -8.47 4.57 -18.47
C ALA A 186 -8.85 5.69 -17.49
N ILE A 187 -9.73 6.62 -17.89
CA ILE A 187 -10.21 7.71 -17.04
C ILE A 187 -11.73 7.79 -17.11
N GLY A 188 -12.40 7.43 -16.01
CA GLY A 188 -13.85 7.36 -15.87
C GLY A 188 -14.27 6.20 -14.98
N THR A 189 -15.46 6.29 -14.37
CA THR A 189 -16.02 5.13 -13.65
C THR A 189 -16.29 4.01 -14.65
N GLY A 190 -15.76 2.81 -14.40
CA GLY A 190 -15.89 1.68 -15.32
C GLY A 190 -15.17 1.83 -16.67
N ALA A 191 -14.32 2.86 -16.84
CA ALA A 191 -13.51 3.00 -18.05
C ALA A 191 -12.54 1.81 -18.16
N TRP A 192 -12.41 1.22 -19.35
CA TRP A 192 -11.63 0.00 -19.52
C TRP A 192 -10.76 0.04 -20.78
N VAL A 193 -9.46 -0.18 -20.63
CA VAL A 193 -8.54 -0.32 -21.76
C VAL A 193 -7.96 -1.74 -21.79
N LEU A 194 -8.04 -2.41 -22.94
CA LEU A 194 -7.44 -3.73 -23.16
C LEU A 194 -6.29 -3.72 -24.18
N GLY A 195 -6.24 -2.72 -25.08
CA GLY A 195 -5.17 -2.61 -26.08
C GLY A 195 -4.01 -1.78 -25.58
N ASP A 196 -2.76 -2.20 -25.82
CA ASP A 196 -1.57 -1.43 -25.44
C ASP A 196 -1.63 -0.04 -26.06
N GLN A 197 -1.18 0.96 -25.29
CA GLN A 197 -1.25 2.39 -25.62
C GLN A 197 -2.68 2.88 -25.92
N GLY A 198 -3.70 2.10 -25.53
CA GLY A 198 -5.09 2.49 -25.66
C GLY A 198 -5.48 3.59 -24.67
N THR A 199 -6.46 4.41 -25.05
CA THR A 199 -6.98 5.49 -24.21
C THR A 199 -8.50 5.42 -24.15
N ALA A 200 -9.08 5.26 -22.97
CA ALA A 200 -10.51 5.38 -22.71
C ALA A 200 -10.77 6.56 -21.77
N LEU A 201 -11.50 7.58 -22.23
CA LEU A 201 -11.83 8.78 -21.46
C LEU A 201 -13.36 8.98 -21.44
N GLY A 202 -14.00 8.58 -20.35
CA GLY A 202 -15.44 8.63 -20.14
C GLY A 202 -15.92 7.52 -19.21
N ALA A 203 -17.07 7.71 -18.56
CA ALA A 203 -17.68 6.62 -17.80
C ALA A 203 -18.05 5.47 -18.77
N ASP A 204 -17.69 4.24 -18.41
CA ASP A 204 -17.91 3.04 -19.21
C ASP A 204 -17.33 3.13 -20.64
N ALA A 205 -16.35 4.00 -20.89
CA ALA A 205 -15.64 4.07 -22.16
C ALA A 205 -14.66 2.90 -22.30
N TRP A 206 -14.66 2.18 -23.44
CA TRP A 206 -13.80 1.03 -23.66
C TRP A 206 -12.90 1.20 -24.89
N ALA A 207 -11.60 1.00 -24.71
CA ALA A 207 -10.60 0.99 -25.78
C ALA A 207 -9.94 -0.39 -25.85
N THR A 208 -10.38 -1.24 -26.79
CA THR A 208 -9.92 -2.63 -26.91
C THR A 208 -8.93 -2.85 -28.05
N GLY A 209 -8.83 -1.90 -28.98
CA GLY A 209 -7.79 -1.90 -30.01
C GLY A 209 -6.46 -1.35 -29.48
N GLN A 210 -5.34 -1.86 -30.00
CA GLN A 210 -4.01 -1.29 -29.74
C GLN A 210 -3.95 0.15 -30.28
N GLN A 211 -3.38 1.08 -29.51
CA GLN A 211 -3.29 2.51 -29.85
C GLN A 211 -4.65 3.17 -30.13
N SER A 212 -5.75 2.53 -29.70
CA SER A 212 -7.11 3.04 -29.95
C SER A 212 -7.52 4.11 -28.93
N THR A 213 -8.40 5.02 -29.31
CA THR A 213 -8.93 6.05 -28.40
C THR A 213 -10.46 6.03 -28.39
N ALA A 214 -11.05 5.77 -27.23
CA ALA A 214 -12.47 5.92 -26.94
C ALA A 214 -12.69 7.18 -26.10
N LEU A 215 -13.50 8.12 -26.60
CA LEU A 215 -13.77 9.41 -25.94
C LEU A 215 -15.27 9.65 -25.80
N GLY A 216 -15.74 9.78 -24.56
CA GLY A 216 -17.15 9.96 -24.21
C GLY A 216 -17.70 8.81 -23.37
N GLN A 217 -18.84 9.04 -22.72
CA GLN A 217 -19.54 7.99 -21.98
C GLN A 217 -20.05 6.91 -22.94
N ASP A 218 -19.90 5.63 -22.56
CA ASP A 218 -20.16 4.45 -23.40
C ASP A 218 -19.39 4.39 -24.74
N ALA A 219 -18.35 5.22 -24.91
CA ALA A 219 -17.59 5.22 -26.16
C ALA A 219 -16.84 3.89 -26.33
N TYR A 220 -16.82 3.36 -27.56
CA TYR A 220 -16.21 2.07 -27.85
C TYR A 220 -15.23 2.17 -29.03
N ALA A 221 -13.96 1.84 -28.81
CA ALA A 221 -12.92 1.86 -29.84
C ALA A 221 -12.25 0.49 -29.97
N THR A 222 -12.27 -0.08 -31.19
CA THR A 222 -11.69 -1.40 -31.50
C THR A 222 -10.63 -1.37 -32.59
N ALA A 223 -10.46 -0.23 -33.28
CA ALA A 223 -9.54 -0.14 -34.40
C ALA A 223 -8.10 -0.02 -33.90
N THR A 224 -7.19 -0.78 -34.49
CA THR A 224 -5.75 -0.66 -34.28
C THR A 224 -5.25 0.62 -34.95
N GLY A 225 -4.53 1.46 -34.20
CA GLY A 225 -3.89 2.69 -34.68
C GLY A 225 -2.58 2.45 -35.42
#